data_AF-B9BH40-F1
#
_entry.id   AF-B9BH40-F1
#
_cell.length_a   1.000
_cell.length_b   1.000
_cell.length_c   1.000
_cell.angle_alpha   90.00
_cell.angle_beta   90.00
_cell.angle_gamma   90.00
#
_symmetry.space_group_name_H-M   'P 1'
#
loop_
_entity.id
_entity.type
_entity.pdbx_description
1 polymer ?
#
loop_
_entity_poly.entity_id
_entity_poly.type
_entity_poly.pdbx_seq_one_letter_code
_entity_poly.pdbx_strand_id
1 'polypeptide(L)'
;MRLSESALAALALDHVASGLDPALLAELRDSAIDARLAGYTEWQRPAGPGVAYVTVGWDWYLERASGTFVILDGDVRSNAMGVDASGADIGMRGTAAALAARLACIDWAAAVAAAILGRDPVHHAGPALQ
;
A
#
# COMPACT_ATOMS: atom_id res chain seq x y z
N MET A 1 7.20 -14.01 -6.38
CA MET A 1 6.92 -14.21 -7.82
C MET A 1 7.72 -13.21 -8.65
N ARG A 2 7.98 -13.46 -9.94
CA ARG A 2 8.73 -12.53 -10.80
C ARG A 2 7.83 -11.83 -11.80
N LEU A 3 7.93 -10.51 -11.90
CA LEU A 3 7.17 -9.67 -12.82
C LEU A 3 8.13 -8.74 -13.56
N SER A 4 7.95 -8.57 -14.88
CA SER A 4 8.70 -7.55 -15.62
C SER A 4 8.37 -6.15 -15.12
N GLU A 5 9.25 -5.18 -15.37
CA GLU A 5 8.98 -3.76 -15.10
C GLU A 5 7.67 -3.30 -15.77
N SER A 6 7.41 -3.73 -17.00
CA SER A 6 6.15 -3.43 -17.71
C SER A 6 4.92 -4.05 -17.03
N ALA A 7 5.05 -5.26 -16.46
CA ALA A 7 3.96 -5.90 -15.73
C ALA A 7 3.71 -5.19 -14.40
N LEU A 8 4.75 -4.72 -13.70
CA LEU A 8 4.62 -3.89 -12.49
C LEU A 8 3.91 -2.56 -12.80
N ALA A 9 4.30 -1.89 -13.88
CA ALA A 9 3.71 -0.63 -14.32
C ALA A 9 2.24 -0.76 -14.80
N ALA A 10 1.80 -1.98 -15.12
CA ALA A 10 0.43 -2.27 -15.56
C ALA A 10 -0.41 -2.97 -14.48
N LEU A 11 0.07 -3.10 -13.24
CA LEU A 11 -0.66 -3.79 -12.18
C LEU A 11 -2.02 -3.12 -11.92
N ALA A 12 -3.09 -3.87 -12.11
CA ALA A 12 -4.40 -3.56 -11.55
C ALA A 12 -4.41 -4.08 -10.10
N LEU A 13 -4.65 -3.18 -9.15
CA LEU A 13 -4.67 -3.48 -7.72
C LEU A 13 -6.03 -3.09 -7.15
N ASP A 14 -6.60 -4.03 -6.40
CA ASP A 14 -7.82 -3.85 -5.64
C ASP A 14 -7.44 -3.57 -4.18
N HIS A 15 -8.11 -2.58 -3.59
CA HIS A 15 -8.00 -2.31 -2.16
C HIS A 15 -8.58 -3.48 -1.35
N VAL A 16 -7.88 -3.89 -0.29
CA VAL A 16 -8.32 -4.97 0.60
C VAL A 16 -8.68 -4.41 1.97
N ALA A 17 -7.76 -3.66 2.58
CA ALA A 17 -7.94 -3.11 3.92
C ALA A 17 -7.06 -1.88 4.15
N SER A 18 -7.55 -0.96 4.97
CA SER A 18 -6.72 0.09 5.58
C SER A 18 -7.09 0.23 7.06
N GLY A 19 -6.13 0.65 7.86
CA GLY A 19 -6.32 0.91 9.28
C GLY A 19 -5.50 2.12 9.73
N LEU A 20 -5.95 2.76 10.80
CA LEU A 20 -5.17 3.77 11.51
C LEU A 20 -4.18 3.08 12.44
N ASP A 21 -2.98 3.64 12.53
CA ASP A 21 -1.94 3.20 13.46
C ASP A 21 -1.51 4.38 14.35
N PRO A 22 -2.03 4.46 15.59
CA PRO A 22 -1.67 5.51 16.53
C PRO A 22 -0.21 5.45 16.98
N ALA A 23 0.41 4.26 17.00
CA ALA A 23 1.80 4.11 17.39
C ALA A 23 2.71 4.70 16.31
N LEU A 24 2.47 4.34 15.05
CA LEU A 24 3.16 4.95 13.92
C LEU A 24 2.96 6.48 13.89
N LEU A 25 1.75 6.96 14.15
CA LEU A 25 1.48 8.41 14.19
C LEU A 25 2.31 9.12 15.27
N ALA A 26 2.50 8.49 16.44
CA ALA A 26 3.34 9.04 17.50
C ALA A 26 4.81 9.07 17.07
N GLU A 27 5.32 7.97 16.51
CA GLU A 27 6.70 7.86 16.02
C GLU A 27 7.03 8.92 14.95
N LEU A 28 6.12 9.16 14.01
CA LEU A 28 6.28 10.19 12.98
C LEU A 28 6.38 11.60 13.59
N ARG A 29 5.55 11.90 14.59
CA ARG A 29 5.56 13.20 15.26
C ARG A 29 6.81 13.40 16.10
N ASP A 30 7.26 12.35 16.79
CA ASP A 30 8.53 12.35 17.52
C ASP A 30 9.72 12.57 16.57
N SER A 31 9.58 12.15 15.30
CA SER A 31 10.54 12.37 14.21
C SER A 31 10.32 13.69 13.45
N ALA A 32 9.55 14.64 14.02
CA ALA A 32 9.25 15.96 13.47
C ALA A 32 8.47 15.96 12.13
N ILE A 33 7.75 14.89 11.80
CA ILE A 33 6.81 14.86 10.69
C ILE A 33 5.43 15.31 11.19
N ASP A 34 4.88 16.39 10.63
CA ASP A 34 3.54 16.91 10.98
C ASP A 34 2.41 16.09 10.33
N ALA A 35 2.32 14.83 10.75
CA ALA A 35 1.26 13.92 10.35
C ALA A 35 -0.04 14.19 11.13
N ARG A 36 -1.15 14.29 10.40
CA ARG A 36 -2.51 14.34 10.94
C ARG A 36 -3.00 12.94 11.32
N LEU A 37 -2.81 11.99 10.42
CA LEU A 37 -3.15 10.56 10.56
C LEU A 37 -1.98 9.73 10.05
N ALA A 38 -1.85 8.50 10.52
CA ALA A 38 -0.95 7.50 9.97
C ALA A 38 -1.59 6.13 10.06
N GLY A 39 -1.10 5.19 9.25
CA GLY A 39 -1.67 3.85 9.19
C GLY A 39 -1.00 2.97 8.16
N TYR A 40 -1.65 1.83 7.92
CA TYR A 40 -1.26 0.87 6.90
C TYR A 40 -2.36 0.70 5.86
N THR A 41 -2.00 0.15 4.71
CA THR A 41 -2.96 -0.30 3.71
C THR A 41 -2.47 -1.55 3.00
N GLU A 42 -3.41 -2.45 2.70
CA GLU A 42 -3.17 -3.70 1.98
C GLU A 42 -4.00 -3.74 0.70
N TRP A 43 -3.35 -4.16 -0.38
CA TRP A 43 -3.88 -4.23 -1.74
C TRP A 43 -3.48 -5.55 -2.38
N GLN A 44 -4.24 -5.96 -3.39
CA GLN A 44 -3.99 -7.20 -4.09
C GLN A 44 -4.31 -7.15 -5.58
N ARG A 45 -3.72 -8.07 -6.33
CA ARG A 45 -4.25 -8.53 -7.62
C ARG A 45 -4.68 -9.98 -7.46
N PRO A 46 -5.99 -10.32 -7.57
CA PRO A 46 -6.47 -11.69 -7.49
C PRO A 46 -5.77 -12.63 -8.49
N ALA A 47 -5.63 -13.91 -8.14
CA ALA A 47 -5.19 -14.92 -9.11
C ALA A 47 -6.26 -15.18 -10.16
N GLY A 48 -5.82 -15.52 -11.38
CA GLY A 48 -6.67 -15.93 -12.49
C GLY A 48 -5.90 -16.76 -13.51
N PRO A 49 -6.54 -17.22 -14.60
CA PRO A 49 -5.85 -17.95 -15.66
C PRO A 49 -4.67 -17.16 -16.23
N GLY A 50 -3.44 -17.66 -16.05
CA GLY A 50 -2.21 -16.99 -16.49
C GLY A 50 -1.81 -15.75 -15.65
N VAL A 51 -2.52 -15.45 -14.56
CA VAL A 51 -2.28 -14.28 -13.71
C VAL A 51 -2.02 -14.73 -12.28
N ALA A 52 -0.81 -14.43 -11.79
CA ALA A 52 -0.43 -14.78 -10.43
C ALA A 52 -1.00 -13.80 -9.38
N TYR A 53 -1.31 -14.30 -8.19
CA TYR A 53 -1.82 -13.50 -7.06
C TYR A 53 -0.76 -12.57 -6.47
N VAL A 54 -0.94 -11.26 -6.57
CA VAL A 54 0.02 -10.26 -6.05
C VAL A 54 -0.54 -9.64 -4.79
N THR A 55 0.29 -9.44 -3.77
CA THR A 55 -0.02 -8.58 -2.62
C THR A 55 0.90 -7.37 -2.61
N VAL A 56 0.38 -6.22 -2.23
CA VAL A 56 1.13 -4.97 -2.08
C VAL A 56 0.61 -4.25 -0.84
N GLY A 57 1.49 -3.89 0.08
CA GLY A 57 1.14 -3.18 1.29
C GLY A 57 2.18 -2.15 1.68
N TRP A 58 1.75 -1.04 2.26
CA TRP A 58 2.63 0.05 2.68
C TRP A 58 2.04 0.81 3.85
N ASP A 59 2.92 1.51 4.55
CA ASP A 59 2.55 2.45 5.59
C ASP A 59 2.41 3.84 4.98
N TRP A 60 1.46 4.62 5.49
CA TRP A 60 1.12 5.93 4.97
C TRP A 60 0.87 6.92 6.10
N TYR A 61 1.02 8.21 5.78
CA TYR A 61 0.57 9.29 6.64
C TYR A 61 -0.15 10.37 5.83
N LEU A 62 -1.04 11.09 6.50
CA LEU A 62 -1.73 12.26 5.97
C LEU A 62 -1.01 13.50 6.48
N GLU A 63 -0.32 14.24 5.63
CA GLU A 63 0.35 15.48 6.01
C GLU A 63 -0.69 16.54 6.41
N ARG A 64 -0.51 17.18 7.58
CA ARG A 64 -1.47 18.15 8.10
C ARG A 64 -1.58 19.40 7.24
N ALA A 65 -0.44 19.91 6.76
CA ALA A 65 -0.37 21.19 6.05
C ALA A 65 -1.05 21.13 4.67
N SER A 66 -0.77 20.08 3.89
CA SER A 66 -1.31 19.94 2.53
C SER A 66 -2.56 19.08 2.44
N GLY A 67 -2.83 18.21 3.43
CA GLY A 67 -3.86 17.20 3.32
C GLY A 67 -3.51 16.08 2.33
N THR A 68 -2.24 15.91 2.00
CA THR A 68 -1.76 14.89 1.05
C THR A 68 -1.46 13.59 1.78
N PHE A 69 -1.90 12.47 1.20
CA PHE A 69 -1.47 11.14 1.63
C PHE A 69 -0.09 10.82 1.07
N VAL A 70 0.81 10.38 1.93
CA VAL A 70 2.21 10.10 1.61
C VAL A 70 2.53 8.65 1.98
N ILE A 71 3.23 7.94 1.09
CA ILE A 71 3.81 6.62 1.38
C ILE A 71 5.06 6.83 2.23
N LEU A 72 5.13 6.21 3.40
CA LEU A 72 6.25 6.36 4.33
C LEU A 72 7.53 5.77 3.71
N ASP A 73 8.57 6.59 3.59
CA ASP A 73 9.89 6.27 3.03
C ASP A 73 9.89 5.61 1.63
N GLY A 74 8.75 5.62 0.94
CA GLY A 74 8.55 4.83 -0.28
C GLY A 74 8.65 3.32 -0.05
N ASP A 75 8.54 2.85 1.20
CA ASP A 75 8.63 1.43 1.52
C ASP A 75 7.32 0.72 1.13
N VAL A 76 7.39 -0.01 0.01
CA VAL A 76 6.29 -0.79 -0.54
C VAL A 76 6.64 -2.27 -0.44
N ARG A 77 5.90 -2.98 0.40
CA ARG A 77 6.08 -4.41 0.67
C ARG A 77 5.22 -5.22 -0.30
N SER A 78 5.78 -6.28 -0.89
CA SER A 78 5.07 -7.12 -1.85
C SER A 78 5.63 -8.55 -1.90
N ASN A 79 4.82 -9.49 -2.38
CA ASN A 79 5.28 -10.85 -2.73
C ASN A 79 5.92 -10.95 -4.14
N ALA A 80 6.05 -9.83 -4.86
CA ALA A 80 6.68 -9.73 -6.17
C ALA A 80 8.16 -9.35 -6.09
N MET A 81 8.93 -9.80 -7.09
CA MET A 81 10.30 -9.37 -7.42
C MET A 81 10.26 -8.88 -8.86
N GLY A 82 10.70 -7.65 -9.09
CA GLY A 82 10.85 -7.10 -10.43
C GLY A 82 12.00 -7.78 -11.17
N VAL A 83 11.84 -7.95 -12.48
CA VAL A 83 12.92 -8.37 -13.37
C VAL A 83 13.09 -7.41 -14.53
N ASP A 84 14.34 -7.23 -14.95
CA ASP A 84 14.68 -6.41 -16.12
C ASP A 84 14.38 -7.14 -17.44
N ALA A 85 14.71 -6.50 -18.56
CA ALA A 85 14.50 -7.06 -19.90
C ALA A 85 15.31 -8.35 -20.18
N SER A 86 16.37 -8.63 -19.41
CA SER A 86 17.14 -9.87 -19.49
C SER A 86 16.56 -10.98 -18.60
N GLY A 87 15.56 -10.65 -17.77
CA GLY A 87 14.98 -11.55 -16.79
C GLY A 87 15.75 -11.62 -15.47
N ALA A 88 16.73 -10.74 -15.25
CA ALA A 88 17.48 -10.66 -14.00
C ALA A 88 16.71 -9.87 -12.95
N ASP A 89 16.80 -10.30 -11.68
CA ASP A 89 16.13 -9.62 -10.56
C ASP A 89 16.68 -8.20 -10.39
N ILE A 90 15.81 -7.19 -10.38
CA ILE A 90 16.18 -5.78 -10.12
C ILE A 90 16.35 -5.48 -8.62
N GLY A 91 16.14 -6.50 -7.78
CA GLY A 91 16.24 -6.45 -6.34
C GLY A 91 15.03 -5.78 -5.66
N MET A 92 15.01 -5.85 -4.33
CA MET A 92 13.88 -5.37 -3.52
C MET A 92 13.66 -3.86 -3.66
N ARG A 93 14.74 -3.06 -3.60
CA ARG A 93 14.65 -1.59 -3.74
C ARG A 93 14.13 -1.17 -5.12
N GLY A 94 14.61 -1.80 -6.19
CA GLY A 94 14.11 -1.54 -7.54
C GLY A 94 12.63 -1.93 -7.68
N THR A 95 12.24 -3.06 -7.08
CA THR A 95 10.85 -3.51 -7.07
C THR A 95 9.93 -2.55 -6.31
N ALA A 96 10.33 -2.11 -5.11
CA ALA A 96 9.57 -1.15 -4.31
C ALA A 96 9.41 0.18 -5.04
N ALA A 97 10.48 0.68 -5.68
CA ALA A 97 10.42 1.91 -6.47
C ALA A 97 9.47 1.80 -7.67
N ALA A 98 9.50 0.69 -8.40
CA ALA A 98 8.58 0.45 -9.52
C ALA A 98 7.12 0.34 -9.06
N LEU A 99 6.87 -0.31 -7.91
CA LEU A 99 5.55 -0.37 -7.30
C LEU A 99 5.08 1.01 -6.84
N ALA A 100 5.91 1.79 -6.15
CA ALA A 100 5.58 3.15 -5.74
C ALA A 100 5.24 4.06 -6.93
N ALA A 101 5.99 3.94 -8.04
CA ALA A 101 5.67 4.64 -9.28
C ALA A 101 4.31 4.22 -9.86
N ARG A 102 3.99 2.92 -9.81
CA ARG A 102 2.65 2.45 -10.19
C ARG A 102 1.56 3.00 -9.27
N LEU A 103 1.80 3.01 -7.97
CA LEU A 103 0.86 3.52 -6.98
C LEU A 103 0.56 5.00 -7.22
N ALA A 104 1.53 5.80 -7.66
CA ALA A 104 1.30 7.20 -8.05
C ALA A 104 0.35 7.37 -9.26
N CYS A 105 0.11 6.31 -10.05
CA CYS A 105 -0.82 6.32 -11.18
C CYS A 105 -2.21 5.76 -10.84
N ILE A 106 -2.46 5.37 -9.59
CA ILE A 106 -3.79 4.96 -9.11
C ILE A 106 -4.21 5.87 -7.96
N ASP A 107 -5.51 6.10 -7.83
CA ASP A 107 -6.05 6.94 -6.75
C ASP A 107 -6.17 6.15 -5.43
N TRP A 108 -5.04 5.64 -4.95
CA TRP A 108 -4.98 4.85 -3.73
C TRP A 108 -5.39 5.66 -2.50
N ALA A 109 -5.10 6.96 -2.50
CA ALA A 109 -5.44 7.87 -1.41
C ALA A 109 -6.96 7.96 -1.23
N ALA A 110 -7.73 8.05 -2.32
CA ALA A 110 -9.19 8.03 -2.24
C ALA A 110 -9.74 6.72 -1.67
N ALA A 111 -9.18 5.56 -2.06
CA ALA A 111 -9.59 4.27 -1.53
C ALA A 111 -9.29 4.13 -0.02
N VAL A 112 -8.08 4.56 0.41
CA VAL A 112 -7.70 4.59 1.82
C VAL A 112 -8.61 5.52 2.62
N ALA A 113 -8.86 6.74 2.14
CA ALA A 113 -9.75 7.68 2.78
C ALA A 113 -11.18 7.12 2.93
N ALA A 114 -11.72 6.51 1.88
CA ALA A 114 -13.03 5.86 1.90
C ALA A 114 -13.09 4.71 2.92
N ALA A 115 -12.04 3.89 3.00
CA ALA A 115 -11.96 2.78 3.97
C ALA A 115 -11.90 3.27 5.42
N ILE A 116 -11.24 4.41 5.68
CA ILE A 116 -11.15 4.99 7.03
C ILE A 116 -12.45 5.69 7.41
N LEU A 117 -13.07 6.44 6.49
CA LEU A 117 -14.33 7.15 6.73
C LEU A 117 -15.52 6.19 6.83
N GLY A 118 -15.53 5.11 6.05
CA GLY A 118 -16.56 4.06 6.10
C GLY A 118 -16.43 3.16 7.32
N ARG A 119 -15.28 3.17 8.01
CA ARG A 119 -15.08 2.55 9.33
C ARG A 119 -15.56 3.50 10.42
N ASP A 120 -16.87 3.76 10.46
CA ASP A 120 -17.50 4.18 11.72
C ASP A 120 -17.41 2.98 12.70
N PRO A 121 -16.83 3.12 13.90
CA PRO A 121 -16.52 1.99 14.79
C PRO A 121 -17.75 1.26 15.39
N VAL A 122 -18.96 1.57 14.92
CA VAL A 122 -20.21 1.03 15.50
C VAL A 122 -20.57 -0.37 14.98
N HIS A 123 -19.87 -0.93 13.99
CA HIS A 123 -20.25 -2.25 13.47
C HIS A 123 -19.11 -3.14 12.97
N HIS A 124 -18.23 -3.58 13.88
CA HIS A 124 -17.53 -4.86 13.69
C HIS A 124 -17.50 -5.64 15.01
N ALA A 125 -18.66 -6.15 15.42
CA ALA A 125 -18.69 -7.38 16.18
C ALA A 125 -18.24 -8.50 15.23
N GLY A 126 -16.98 -8.91 15.36
CA GLY A 126 -16.50 -10.13 14.71
C GLY A 126 -17.33 -11.33 15.18
N PRO A 127 -17.49 -12.38 14.36
CA PRO A 127 -18.22 -13.56 14.78
C PRO A 127 -17.53 -14.16 16.00
N ALA A 128 -18.31 -14.39 17.06
CA ALA A 128 -17.87 -15.21 18.18
C ALA A 128 -17.52 -16.60 17.64
N LEU A 129 -16.27 -17.01 17.86
CA LEU A 129 -15.83 -18.37 17.58
C LEU A 129 -16.69 -19.31 18.44
N GLN A 130 -17.45 -20.18 17.76
CA GLN A 130 -18.05 -21.38 18.35
C GLN A 130 -17.00 -22.46 18.53
#